data_AF-A0A9X3V7V1-F1
#
_entry.id   AF-A0A9X3V7V1-F1
#
_cell.length_a   1.000
_cell.length_b   1.000
_cell.length_c   1.000
_cell.angle_alpha   90.00
_cell.angle_beta   90.00
_cell.angle_gamma   90.00
#
_symmetry.space_group_name_H-M   'P 1'
#
loop_
_entity.id
_entity.type
_entity.pdbx_description
1 polymer ?
#
loop_
_entity_poly.entity_id
_entity_poly.type
_entity_poly.pdbx_seq_one_letter_code
_entity_poly.pdbx_strand_id
1 'polypeptide(L)'
;MKTVRNPVLSAVLPEIRSGSDRALLEGLIALLNHWSSVAERSARYPVLVSDHLSLDGSKAGLFAAAVDLRDLLAKSPQGREALRDFGFQPILEHVEGE
;
A
#
# COMPACT_ATOMS: atom_id res chain seq x y z
N MET A 1 3.60 7.53 23.79
CA MET A 1 3.16 7.03 22.47
C MET A 1 2.85 5.55 22.59
N LYS A 2 1.59 5.13 22.42
CA LYS A 2 1.25 3.71 22.30
C LYS A 2 1.64 3.28 20.89
N THR A 3 2.65 2.44 20.74
CA THR A 3 2.98 1.80 19.46
C THR A 3 1.81 0.89 19.11
N VAL A 4 0.96 1.33 18.17
CA VAL A 4 -0.11 0.49 17.62
C VAL A 4 0.58 -0.59 16.80
N ARG A 5 0.77 -1.77 17.40
CA ARG A 5 1.27 -2.93 16.67
C ARG A 5 0.20 -3.33 15.68
N ASN A 6 0.52 -3.24 14.38
CA ASN A 6 -0.35 -3.76 13.35
C ASN A 6 -0.36 -5.31 13.47
N PRO A 7 -1.50 -5.92 13.81
CA PRO A 7 -1.57 -7.36 14.07
C PRO A 7 -1.28 -8.17 12.80
N VAL A 8 -1.58 -7.63 11.62
CA VAL A 8 -1.29 -8.26 10.33
C VAL A 8 0.21 -8.31 10.09
N LEU A 9 0.93 -7.19 10.26
CA LEU A 9 2.40 -7.16 10.15
C LEU A 9 3.07 -8.12 11.13
N SER A 10 2.53 -8.23 12.35
CA SER A 10 3.07 -9.14 13.37
C SER A 10 2.88 -10.62 13.01
N ALA A 11 1.82 -10.95 12.27
CA ALA A 11 1.51 -12.31 11.85
C ALA A 11 2.34 -12.75 10.63
N VAL A 12 2.61 -11.86 9.68
CA VAL A 12 3.31 -12.20 8.42
C VAL A 12 4.85 -12.16 8.53
N LEU A 13 5.41 -11.43 9.50
CA LEU A 13 6.86 -11.31 9.73
C LEU A 13 7.64 -12.65 9.79
N PRO A 14 7.19 -13.71 10.50
CA PRO A 14 7.89 -14.99 10.48
C PRO A 14 7.88 -15.65 9.10
N GLU A 15 6.80 -15.52 8.32
CA GLU A 15 6.71 -16.10 6.97
C GLU A 15 7.54 -15.33 5.94
N ILE A 16 7.66 -14.01 6.10
CA ILE A 16 8.61 -13.19 5.32
C ILE A 16 10.03 -13.69 5.56
N ARG A 17 10.39 -13.99 6.82
CA ARG A 17 11.73 -14.49 7.17
C ARG A 17 12.02 -15.88 6.62
N SER A 18 11.00 -16.70 6.36
CA SER A 18 11.14 -17.97 5.66
C SER A 18 11.24 -17.84 4.13
N GLY A 19 11.14 -16.62 3.58
CA GLY A 19 11.27 -16.36 2.15
C GLY A 19 9.96 -16.50 1.35
N SER A 20 8.81 -16.37 2.01
CA SER A 20 7.51 -16.42 1.31
C SER A 20 7.23 -15.09 0.59
N ASP A 21 7.27 -15.11 -0.74
CA ASP A 21 6.92 -13.95 -1.58
C ASP A 21 5.48 -13.48 -1.32
N ARG A 22 4.57 -14.41 -1.01
CA ARG A 22 3.19 -14.11 -0.64
C ARG A 22 3.12 -13.33 0.67
N ALA A 23 3.82 -13.78 1.70
CA ALA A 23 3.84 -13.09 2.99
C ALA A 23 4.47 -11.69 2.89
N LEU A 24 5.45 -11.52 1.99
CA LEU A 24 6.02 -10.21 1.67
C LEU A 24 4.96 -9.28 1.08
N LEU A 25 4.21 -9.74 0.08
CA LEU A 25 3.13 -8.95 -0.54
C LEU A 25 2.04 -8.58 0.46
N GLU A 26 1.62 -9.51 1.32
CA GLU A 26 0.66 -9.24 2.39
C GLU A 26 1.21 -8.20 3.39
N GLY A 27 2.49 -8.28 3.73
CA GLY A 27 3.17 -7.28 4.57
C GLY A 27 3.21 -5.88 3.93
N LEU A 28 3.51 -5.80 2.64
CA LEU A 28 3.53 -4.52 1.90
C LEU A 28 2.14 -3.90 1.82
N ILE A 29 1.09 -4.70 1.60
CA ILE A 29 -0.30 -4.22 1.60
C ILE A 29 -0.75 -3.78 3.00
N ALA A 30 -0.34 -4.49 4.05
CA ALA A 30 -0.61 -4.09 5.42
C ALA A 30 0.07 -2.75 5.78
N LEU A 31 1.29 -2.52 5.27
CA LEU A 31 2.02 -1.27 5.45
C LEU A 31 1.34 -0.12 4.69
N LEU A 32 0.95 -0.34 3.45
CA LEU A 32 0.21 0.60 2.63
C LEU A 32 -1.10 1.03 3.30
N ASN A 33 -1.89 0.07 3.79
CA ASN A 33 -3.14 0.36 4.52
C ASN A 33 -2.87 1.13 5.81
N HIS A 34 -1.78 0.81 6.51
CA HIS A 34 -1.41 1.52 7.72
C HIS A 34 -1.06 2.99 7.45
N TRP A 35 -0.21 3.28 6.47
CA TRP A 35 0.17 4.65 6.10
C TRP A 35 -1.02 5.45 5.57
N SER A 36 -1.88 4.82 4.77
CA SER A 36 -3.15 5.39 4.34
C SER A 36 -4.04 5.78 5.53
N SER A 37 -4.18 4.86 6.50
CA SER A 37 -4.97 5.11 7.72
C SER A 37 -4.39 6.22 8.59
N VAL A 38 -3.06 6.32 8.72
CA VAL A 38 -2.41 7.39 9.50
C VAL A 38 -2.53 8.74 8.80
N ALA A 39 -2.53 8.75 7.47
CA ALA A 39 -2.83 9.94 6.68
C ALA A 39 -4.32 10.29 6.62
N GLU A 40 -5.19 9.49 7.27
CA GLU A 40 -6.65 9.62 7.24
C GLU A 40 -7.23 9.66 5.81
N ARG A 41 -6.55 8.97 4.89
CA ARG A 41 -6.91 8.94 3.47
C ARG A 41 -6.78 7.58 2.86
N SER A 42 -7.70 7.27 1.96
CA SER A 42 -7.70 5.99 1.27
C SER A 42 -6.82 6.04 0.02
N ALA A 43 -5.74 5.25 0.00
CA ALA A 43 -4.96 5.01 -1.21
C ALA A 43 -5.60 3.95 -2.14
N ARG A 44 -6.81 3.48 -1.81
CA ARG A 44 -7.52 2.42 -2.56
C ARG A 44 -7.93 2.86 -3.97
N TYR A 45 -7.98 4.17 -4.21
CA TYR A 45 -8.39 4.79 -5.46
C TYR A 45 -7.25 5.59 -6.07
N PRO A 46 -7.24 5.83 -7.40
CA PRO A 46 -6.28 6.70 -8.05
C PRO A 46 -6.28 8.06 -7.35
N VAL A 47 -5.12 8.45 -6.84
CA VAL A 47 -4.98 9.69 -6.07
C VAL A 47 -4.90 10.85 -7.07
N LEU A 48 -5.81 11.82 -6.94
CA LEU A 48 -5.73 13.04 -7.72
C LEU A 48 -4.67 13.96 -7.11
N VAL A 49 -4.00 14.75 -7.93
CA VAL A 49 -2.95 15.71 -7.49
C VAL A 49 -3.48 16.67 -6.40
N SER A 50 -4.78 16.90 -6.35
CA SER A 50 -5.39 17.76 -5.33
C SER A 50 -5.45 17.13 -3.94
N ASP A 51 -5.34 15.80 -3.81
CA ASP A 51 -5.42 15.18 -2.49
C ASP A 51 -4.26 15.67 -1.64
N HIS A 52 -3.00 15.42 -1.96
CA HIS A 52 -1.85 15.66 -1.06
C HIS A 52 -1.69 17.10 -0.52
N LEU A 53 -2.31 18.10 -1.14
CA LEU A 53 -2.19 19.52 -0.79
C LEU A 53 -2.88 19.93 0.52
N SER A 54 -3.80 19.12 1.07
CA SER A 54 -4.54 19.46 2.31
C SER A 54 -4.05 18.76 3.58
N LEU A 55 -2.93 18.04 3.53
CA LEU A 55 -2.37 17.33 4.69
C LEU A 55 -1.22 18.11 5.35
N ASP A 56 -1.12 18.02 6.68
CA ASP A 56 0.09 18.43 7.40
C ASP A 56 1.32 17.70 6.81
N GLY A 57 2.48 18.35 6.75
CA GLY A 57 3.65 17.87 5.99
C GLY A 57 4.05 16.41 6.27
N SER A 58 3.95 15.94 7.52
CA SER A 58 4.24 14.54 7.86
C SER A 58 3.18 13.55 7.38
N LYS A 59 1.89 13.93 7.41
CA LYS A 59 0.79 13.11 6.87
C LYS A 59 0.83 13.08 5.34
N ALA A 60 1.19 14.20 4.72
CA ALA A 60 1.38 14.29 3.27
C ALA A 60 2.48 13.33 2.79
N GLY A 61 3.61 13.30 3.49
CA GLY A 61 4.72 12.38 3.17
C GLY A 61 4.35 10.90 3.33
N LEU A 62 3.60 10.54 4.40
CA LEU A 62 3.12 9.17 4.59
C LEU A 62 2.12 8.75 3.52
N PHE A 63 1.23 9.65 3.11
CA PHE A 63 0.29 9.39 2.04
C PHE A 63 1.00 9.22 0.69
N ALA A 64 1.98 10.07 0.37
CA ALA A 64 2.79 9.94 -0.83
C ALA A 64 3.53 8.58 -0.87
N ALA A 65 4.15 8.17 0.24
CA ALA A 65 4.80 6.86 0.35
C ALA A 65 3.82 5.68 0.16
N ALA A 66 2.57 5.81 0.65
CA ALA A 66 1.53 4.81 0.43
C ALA A 66 1.12 4.71 -1.05
N VAL A 67 1.05 5.84 -1.75
CA VAL A 67 0.78 5.90 -3.20
C VAL A 67 1.93 5.30 -3.99
N ASP A 68 3.17 5.69 -3.71
CA ASP A 68 4.35 5.15 -4.38
C ASP A 68 4.45 3.62 -4.21
N LEU A 69 4.16 3.12 -3.00
CA LEU A 69 4.15 1.68 -2.72
C LEU A 69 3.03 0.96 -3.48
N ARG A 70 1.85 1.56 -3.58
CA ARG A 70 0.75 1.01 -4.39
C ARG A 70 1.16 0.90 -5.85
N ASP A 71 1.75 1.96 -6.39
CA ASP A 71 2.13 2.03 -7.80
C ASP A 71 3.30 1.08 -8.10
N LEU A 72 4.22 0.88 -7.15
CA LEU A 72 5.26 -0.15 -7.24
C LEU A 72 4.65 -1.57 -7.28
N LEU A 73 3.69 -1.87 -6.40
CA LEU A 73 3.00 -3.17 -6.40
C LEU A 73 2.25 -3.41 -7.71
N ALA A 74 1.61 -2.37 -8.26
CA ALA A 74 0.86 -2.45 -9.52
C ALA A 74 1.73 -2.82 -10.74
N LYS A 75 3.04 -2.58 -10.70
CA LYS A 75 3.98 -2.93 -11.79
C LYS A 75 4.20 -4.42 -11.96
N SER A 76 3.91 -5.24 -10.95
CA SER A 76 4.12 -6.70 -11.00
C SER A 76 2.79 -7.48 -11.06
N PRO A 77 2.68 -8.59 -11.82
CA PRO A 77 1.47 -9.41 -11.84
C PRO A 77 1.01 -9.86 -10.44
N GLN A 78 1.95 -10.31 -9.61
CA GLN A 78 1.69 -10.79 -8.24
C GLN A 78 1.24 -9.64 -7.33
N GLY A 79 1.85 -8.46 -7.46
CA GLY A 79 1.43 -7.28 -6.71
C GLY A 79 0.05 -6.78 -7.13
N ARG A 80 -0.32 -6.88 -8.43
CA ARG A 80 -1.69 -6.59 -8.89
C ARG A 80 -2.72 -7.55 -8.32
N GLU A 81 -2.40 -8.84 -8.30
CA GLU A 81 -3.26 -9.87 -7.70
C GLU A 81 -3.46 -9.60 -6.21
N ALA A 82 -2.37 -9.34 -5.48
CA ALA A 82 -2.45 -9.00 -4.07
C ALA A 82 -3.25 -7.70 -3.83
N LEU A 83 -3.02 -6.64 -4.60
CA LEU A 83 -3.83 -5.41 -4.50
C LEU A 83 -5.32 -5.69 -4.76
N ARG A 84 -5.66 -6.55 -5.72
CA ARG A 84 -7.05 -6.95 -6.02
C ARG A 84 -7.67 -7.72 -4.85
N ASP A 85 -6.96 -8.71 -4.30
CA ASP A 85 -7.42 -9.53 -3.19
C ASP A 85 -7.77 -8.69 -1.95
N PHE A 86 -7.07 -7.57 -1.77
CA PHE A 86 -7.28 -6.64 -0.66
C PHE A 86 -8.19 -5.45 -1.01
N GLY A 87 -8.85 -5.48 -2.18
CA GLY A 87 -9.91 -4.54 -2.55
C GLY A 87 -9.45 -3.18 -3.09
N PHE A 88 -8.27 -3.09 -3.69
CA PHE A 88 -7.80 -1.88 -4.39
C PHE A 88 -8.39 -1.80 -5.81
N GLN A 89 -8.92 -0.63 -6.22
CA GLN A 89 -9.56 -0.42 -7.53
C GLN A 89 -9.38 1.02 -8.08
N PRO A 90 -9.25 1.21 -9.41
CA PRO A 90 -8.78 0.28 -10.42
C PRO A 90 -7.25 0.27 -10.46
N ILE A 91 -6.67 -0.93 -10.56
CA ILE A 91 -5.27 -1.11 -10.91
C ILE A 91 -5.24 -0.97 -12.43
N LEU A 92 -5.04 0.25 -12.93
CA LEU A 92 -4.94 0.47 -14.37
C LEU A 92 -3.87 -0.48 -14.92
N GLU A 93 -4.27 -1.38 -15.80
CA GLU A 93 -3.33 -2.04 -16.68
C GLU A 93 -2.74 -0.92 -17.54
N HIS A 94 -1.55 -0.42 -17.17
CA HIS A 94 -0.73 0.25 -18.14
C HIS A 94 -0.26 -0.86 -19.09
N VAL A 95 -1.08 -1.16 -20.09
CA VAL A 95 -0.66 -1.95 -21.24
C VAL A 95 0.32 -1.03 -21.97
N GLU A 96 1.61 -1.27 -21.75
CA GLU A 96 2.67 -0.60 -22.50
C GLU A 96 2.54 -1.06 -23.96
N GLY A 97 1.87 -0.25 -24.78
CA GLY A 97 1.44 -0.66 -26.12
C GLY A 97 0.64 0.42 -26.86
N GLU A 98 1.17 1.65 -26.94
CA GLU A 98 0.94 2.58 -28.05
C GLU A 98 2.26 3.24 -28.45
#